data_AF-A0A1H1LAP9-F1
#
_entry.id   AF-A0A1H1LAP9-F1
#
_cell.length_a   1.000
_cell.length_b   1.000
_cell.length_c   1.000
_cell.angle_alpha   90.00
_cell.angle_beta   90.00
_cell.angle_gamma   90.00
#
_symmetry.space_group_name_H-M   'P 1'
#
loop_
_entity.id
_entity.type
_entity.pdbx_description
1 polymer ?
#
loop_
_entity_poly.entity_id
_entity_poly.type
_entity_poly.pdbx_seq_one_letter_code
_entity_poly.pdbx_strand_id
1 'polypeptide(L)'
;MKKVFYILLITLTLINCDKTIKKDHGSTKETFYYPRMTSFQNDSLLKKVEIDSLKNFGELLKLTDEIVCDNKIPMIYFENEKAEFKFLMGKECLIVLNIADYKERNVIFIQGDSIIINDKITKPLDNIDKVLKKHILNNGKDPKYSTSIEESIIFYHQDSSFKSQDIKKQLLKISYAFHEMRKTNGDSIPLKMKLQDYGYIYVEEPPIPIE
;
A
#
# COMPACT_ATOMS: atom_id res chain seq x y z
N MET A 1 -51.90 41.46 -15.21
CA MET A 1 -50.59 40.76 -15.10
C MET A 1 -49.95 40.98 -13.73
N LYS A 2 -50.49 40.42 -12.64
CA LYS A 2 -49.89 40.53 -11.28
C LYS A 2 -50.06 39.28 -10.39
N LYS A 3 -50.73 38.22 -10.86
CA LYS A 3 -50.98 36.99 -10.06
C LYS A 3 -50.06 35.81 -10.39
N VAL A 4 -49.26 35.88 -11.46
CA VAL A 4 -48.34 34.80 -11.86
C VAL A 4 -46.97 34.93 -11.18
N PHE A 5 -46.62 36.11 -10.65
CA PHE A 5 -45.33 36.33 -9.98
C PHE A 5 -45.26 35.80 -8.54
N TYR A 6 -46.40 35.49 -7.90
CA TYR A 6 -46.41 35.02 -6.51
C TYR A 6 -46.10 33.52 -6.34
N ILE A 7 -46.20 32.74 -7.41
CA ILE A 7 -45.91 31.29 -7.37
C ILE A 7 -44.40 31.04 -7.54
N LEU A 8 -43.65 31.98 -8.13
CA LEU A 8 -42.21 31.83 -8.34
C LEU A 8 -41.35 32.17 -7.10
N LEU A 9 -41.93 32.80 -6.07
CA LEU A 9 -41.19 33.24 -4.88
C LEU A 9 -41.23 32.24 -3.72
N ILE A 10 -42.08 31.21 -3.78
CA ILE A 10 -42.28 30.24 -2.69
C ILE A 10 -41.38 29.00 -2.85
N THR A 11 -40.80 28.77 -4.03
CA THR A 11 -39.89 27.63 -4.28
C THR A 11 -38.42 27.89 -3.91
N LEU A 12 -38.07 29.12 -3.47
CA LEU A 12 -36.69 29.50 -3.14
C LEU A 12 -36.31 29.38 -1.66
N THR A 13 -37.22 28.97 -0.77
CA THR A 13 -36.96 28.93 0.68
C THR A 13 -36.71 27.54 1.27
N LEU A 14 -36.49 26.51 0.45
CA LEU A 14 -36.26 25.12 0.95
C LEU A 14 -34.84 24.57 0.75
N ILE A 15 -33.85 25.41 0.47
CA ILE A 15 -32.42 25.00 0.49
C ILE A 15 -31.67 25.73 1.60
N ASN A 16 -32.17 25.61 2.84
CA ASN A 16 -31.31 25.71 4.01
C ASN A 16 -31.32 24.33 4.67
N CYS A 17 -30.49 23.43 4.13
CA CYS A 17 -30.17 22.19 4.80
C CYS A 17 -29.19 22.53 5.92
N ASP A 18 -29.75 22.94 7.05
CA ASP A 18 -29.03 23.07 8.32
C ASP A 18 -28.70 21.66 8.82
N LYS A 19 -27.69 21.02 8.21
CA LYS A 19 -26.98 19.92 8.86
C LYS A 19 -25.87 20.53 9.69
N THR A 20 -26.25 21.03 10.86
CA THR A 20 -25.34 21.02 12.01
C THR A 20 -25.03 19.57 12.32
N ILE A 21 -24.03 19.03 11.61
CA ILE A 21 -23.34 17.82 12.01
C ILE A 21 -22.78 18.16 13.38
N LYS A 22 -23.42 17.61 14.41
CA LYS A 22 -22.81 17.50 15.74
C LYS A 22 -21.46 16.82 15.49
N LYS A 23 -20.38 17.61 15.51
CA LYS A 23 -19.02 17.07 15.60
C LYS A 23 -18.97 16.39 16.96
N ASP A 24 -19.20 15.09 16.94
CA ASP A 24 -18.88 14.25 18.06
C ASP A 24 -17.38 14.44 18.33
N HIS A 25 -17.04 14.92 19.52
CA HIS A 25 -15.66 15.13 19.96
C HIS A 25 -15.00 13.79 20.36
N GLY A 26 -15.35 12.70 19.67
CA GLY A 26 -14.53 11.50 19.62
C GLY A 26 -13.37 11.81 18.68
N SER A 27 -12.14 11.69 19.16
CA SER A 27 -10.94 11.76 18.33
C SER A 27 -11.09 10.82 17.12
N THR A 28 -11.47 11.36 15.95
CA THR A 28 -11.51 10.59 14.71
C THR A 28 -10.06 10.39 14.29
N LYS A 29 -9.49 9.23 14.62
CA LYS A 29 -8.17 8.82 14.12
C LYS A 29 -8.14 9.00 12.60
N GLU A 30 -7.06 9.56 12.07
CA GLU A 30 -6.89 9.71 10.62
C GLU A 30 -6.75 8.32 9.99
N THR A 31 -7.41 8.05 8.86
CA THR A 31 -7.27 6.76 8.16
C THR A 31 -6.40 6.91 6.92
N PHE A 32 -5.33 6.13 6.83
CA PHE A 32 -4.46 6.06 5.66
C PHE A 32 -4.78 4.84 4.79
N TYR A 33 -4.86 5.09 3.47
CA TYR A 33 -5.22 4.10 2.47
C TYR A 33 -4.09 3.88 1.46
N TYR A 34 -3.68 2.62 1.30
CA TYR A 34 -2.66 2.17 0.36
C TYR A 34 -3.24 1.06 -0.54
N PRO A 35 -3.11 1.16 -1.88
CA PRO A 35 -2.30 2.13 -2.63
C PRO A 35 -2.89 3.55 -2.71
N ARG A 36 -4.22 3.68 -2.78
CA ARG A 36 -4.98 4.94 -2.77
C ARG A 36 -6.37 4.70 -2.15
N MET A 37 -7.06 5.73 -1.68
CA MET A 37 -8.40 5.61 -1.09
C MET A 37 -9.44 5.01 -2.06
N THR A 38 -9.36 5.37 -3.35
CA THR A 38 -10.27 4.87 -4.39
C THR A 38 -10.15 3.36 -4.62
N SER A 39 -9.05 2.73 -4.22
CA SER A 39 -8.86 1.27 -4.33
C SER A 39 -9.76 0.48 -3.37
N PHE A 40 -10.43 1.15 -2.42
CA PHE A 40 -11.29 0.55 -1.40
C PHE A 40 -12.78 0.68 -1.72
N GLN A 41 -13.17 1.04 -2.94
CA GLN A 41 -14.58 1.28 -3.27
C GLN A 41 -15.46 0.02 -3.32
N ASN A 42 -14.87 -1.19 -3.38
CA ASN A 42 -15.60 -2.46 -3.43
C ASN A 42 -15.45 -3.25 -2.12
N ASP A 43 -16.08 -2.76 -1.06
CA ASP A 43 -16.00 -3.34 0.29
C ASP A 43 -16.43 -4.82 0.36
N SER A 44 -17.28 -5.28 -0.56
CA SER A 44 -17.81 -6.66 -0.54
C SER A 44 -16.77 -7.77 -0.77
N LEU A 45 -15.63 -7.41 -1.38
CA LEU A 45 -14.52 -8.33 -1.64
C LEU A 45 -13.40 -8.18 -0.61
N LEU A 46 -13.40 -7.12 0.19
CA LEU A 46 -12.34 -6.85 1.15
C LEU A 46 -12.52 -7.75 2.39
N LYS A 47 -11.44 -8.45 2.76
CA LYS A 47 -11.37 -9.19 4.02
C LYS A 47 -10.29 -8.59 4.91
N LYS A 48 -10.69 -8.08 6.07
CA LYS A 48 -9.79 -7.48 7.05
C LYS A 48 -8.84 -8.54 7.62
N VAL A 49 -7.54 -8.21 7.66
CA VAL A 49 -6.48 -8.95 8.33
C VAL A 49 -5.83 -8.03 9.34
N GLU A 50 -6.07 -8.25 10.62
CA GLU A 50 -5.53 -7.42 11.70
C GLU A 50 -4.10 -7.87 12.03
N ILE A 51 -3.08 -7.04 11.78
CA ILE A 51 -1.69 -7.44 12.07
C ILE A 51 -1.51 -7.75 13.56
N ASP A 52 -2.16 -6.98 14.43
CA ASP A 52 -2.05 -7.13 15.87
C ASP A 52 -2.64 -8.46 16.40
N SER A 53 -3.48 -9.15 15.62
CA SER A 53 -4.02 -10.48 15.97
C SER A 53 -3.13 -11.64 15.52
N LEU A 54 -2.06 -11.37 14.76
CA LEU A 54 -1.16 -12.38 14.22
C LEU A 54 0.06 -12.55 15.12
N LYS A 55 0.68 -13.72 15.08
CA LYS A 55 1.96 -13.99 15.75
C LYS A 55 3.15 -13.51 14.93
N ASN A 56 3.15 -13.79 13.62
CA ASN A 56 4.31 -13.62 12.76
C ASN A 56 3.94 -13.53 11.27
N PHE A 57 4.95 -13.38 10.41
CA PHE A 57 4.79 -13.28 8.96
C PHE A 57 4.23 -14.57 8.33
N GLY A 58 4.58 -15.75 8.86
CA GLY A 58 4.04 -17.02 8.37
C GLY A 58 2.51 -17.09 8.51
N GLU A 59 1.96 -16.63 9.63
CA GLU A 59 0.51 -16.53 9.81
C GLU A 59 -0.13 -15.49 8.88
N LEU A 60 0.55 -14.36 8.64
CA LEU A 60 0.09 -13.36 7.67
C LEU A 60 0.01 -13.97 6.26
N LEU A 61 1.05 -14.67 5.81
CA LEU A 61 1.07 -15.32 4.50
C LEU A 61 -0.06 -16.35 4.38
N LYS A 62 -0.22 -17.23 5.38
CA LYS A 62 -1.26 -18.26 5.37
C LYS A 62 -2.66 -17.65 5.28
N LEU A 63 -2.97 -16.68 6.13
CA LEU A 63 -4.30 -16.07 6.16
C LEU A 63 -4.57 -15.28 4.86
N THR A 64 -3.58 -14.57 4.34
CA THR A 64 -3.74 -13.84 3.08
C THR A 64 -3.88 -14.78 1.89
N ASP A 65 -3.22 -15.95 1.90
CA ASP A 65 -3.39 -17.01 0.89
C ASP A 65 -4.82 -17.57 0.90
N GLU A 66 -5.34 -17.94 2.08
CA GLU A 66 -6.73 -18.41 2.24
C GLU A 66 -7.75 -17.41 1.68
N ILE A 67 -7.52 -16.11 1.92
CA ILE A 67 -8.38 -15.03 1.42
C ILE A 67 -8.33 -14.91 -0.10
N VAL A 68 -7.14 -14.86 -0.70
CA VAL A 68 -7.03 -14.70 -2.16
C VAL A 68 -7.52 -15.93 -2.91
N CYS A 69 -7.33 -17.12 -2.36
CA CYS A 69 -7.85 -18.36 -2.95
C CYS A 69 -9.38 -18.46 -2.87
N ASP A 70 -10.04 -17.71 -1.97
CA ASP A 70 -11.51 -17.53 -1.94
C ASP A 70 -12.00 -16.38 -2.84
N ASN A 71 -11.17 -15.89 -3.77
CA ASN A 71 -11.45 -14.74 -4.64
C ASN A 71 -11.79 -13.46 -3.85
N LYS A 72 -11.22 -13.31 -2.66
CA LYS A 72 -11.31 -12.09 -1.83
C LYS A 72 -9.99 -11.34 -1.85
N ILE A 73 -10.03 -10.10 -1.38
CA ILE A 73 -8.87 -9.21 -1.34
C ILE A 73 -8.47 -9.00 0.13
N PRO A 74 -7.27 -9.40 0.56
CA PRO A 74 -6.81 -9.16 1.91
C PRO A 74 -6.54 -7.67 2.11
N MET A 75 -7.22 -7.08 3.09
CA MET A 75 -6.94 -5.74 3.59
C MET A 75 -6.20 -5.86 4.91
N ILE A 76 -4.89 -5.67 4.85
CA ILE A 76 -4.05 -5.62 6.03
C ILE A 76 -4.36 -4.33 6.80
N TYR A 77 -4.71 -4.48 8.07
CA TYR A 77 -5.15 -3.41 8.94
C TYR A 77 -4.35 -3.40 10.23
N PHE A 78 -4.01 -2.19 10.68
CA PHE A 78 -3.52 -1.94 12.03
C PHE A 78 -3.76 -0.47 12.38
N GLU A 79 -3.66 -0.15 13.66
CA GLU A 79 -3.78 1.22 14.15
C GLU A 79 -2.70 1.57 15.16
N ASN A 80 -2.49 2.87 15.36
CA ASN A 80 -1.79 3.43 16.51
C ASN A 80 -2.68 4.47 17.19
N GLU A 81 -2.13 5.24 18.11
CA GLU A 81 -2.86 6.28 18.86
C GLU A 81 -3.43 7.38 17.95
N LYS A 82 -2.79 7.66 16.81
CA LYS A 82 -3.09 8.80 15.95
C LYS A 82 -3.90 8.43 14.71
N ALA A 83 -3.71 7.21 14.21
CA ALA A 83 -4.19 6.83 12.89
C ALA A 83 -4.45 5.34 12.71
N GLU A 84 -5.31 5.04 11.76
CA GLU A 84 -5.54 3.72 11.19
C GLU A 84 -4.81 3.58 9.85
N PHE A 85 -4.36 2.37 9.55
CA PHE A 85 -3.62 2.07 8.33
C PHE A 85 -4.27 0.88 7.63
N LYS A 86 -4.62 1.06 6.35
CA LYS A 86 -5.25 0.06 5.50
C LYS A 86 -4.39 -0.18 4.27
N PHE A 87 -3.91 -1.41 4.11
CA PHE A 87 -3.08 -1.83 2.98
C PHE A 87 -3.78 -2.92 2.17
N LEU A 88 -4.00 -2.66 0.89
CA LEU A 88 -4.27 -3.71 -0.10
C LEU A 88 -2.92 -4.18 -0.65
N MET A 89 -2.38 -5.24 -0.06
CA MET A 89 -1.17 -5.86 -0.57
C MET A 89 -1.55 -6.94 -1.56
N GLY A 90 -0.99 -6.87 -2.77
CA GLY A 90 -1.16 -7.93 -3.75
C GLY A 90 -0.62 -9.24 -3.22
N LYS A 91 -1.35 -10.33 -3.46
CA LYS A 91 -0.88 -11.70 -3.24
C LYS A 91 -1.54 -12.58 -4.29
N GLU A 92 -0.80 -13.56 -4.79
CA GLU A 92 -1.32 -14.61 -5.65
C GLU A 92 -1.68 -15.82 -4.80
N CYS A 93 -2.76 -16.50 -5.16
CA CYS A 93 -3.14 -17.77 -4.54
C CYS A 93 -2.10 -18.82 -4.91
N LEU A 94 -1.44 -19.44 -3.91
CA LEU A 94 -0.35 -20.40 -4.13
C LEU A 94 -0.77 -21.65 -4.92
N ILE A 95 -2.06 -21.99 -4.94
CA ILE A 95 -2.59 -23.11 -5.70
C ILE A 95 -2.60 -22.81 -7.21
N VAL A 96 -2.60 -21.52 -7.58
CA VAL A 96 -2.61 -21.07 -8.98
C VAL A 96 -1.19 -20.65 -9.35
N LEU A 97 -0.54 -21.44 -10.20
CA LEU A 97 0.75 -21.07 -10.80
C LEU A 97 0.54 -19.93 -11.80
N ASN A 98 0.67 -18.68 -11.33
CA ASN A 98 0.76 -17.50 -12.19
C ASN A 98 2.15 -16.90 -12.04
N ILE A 99 2.91 -16.84 -13.14
CA ILE A 99 4.23 -16.21 -13.16
C ILE A 99 4.04 -14.79 -13.69
N ALA A 100 4.04 -13.83 -12.78
CA ALA A 100 4.04 -12.42 -13.15
C ALA A 100 5.48 -11.95 -13.42
N ASP A 101 5.74 -11.52 -14.65
CA ASP A 101 7.03 -10.94 -15.06
C ASP A 101 7.05 -9.44 -14.78
N TYR A 102 7.90 -9.01 -13.86
CA TYR A 102 8.11 -7.61 -13.53
C TYR A 102 9.53 -7.21 -13.93
N LYS A 103 9.67 -6.09 -14.64
CA LYS A 103 11.00 -5.52 -14.90
C LYS A 103 11.67 -5.18 -13.56
N GLU A 104 12.86 -5.73 -13.32
CA GLU A 104 13.62 -5.58 -12.07
C GLU A 104 13.66 -4.13 -11.55
N ARG A 105 13.96 -3.16 -12.41
CA ARG A 105 14.02 -1.73 -12.03
C ARG A 105 12.71 -1.16 -11.48
N ASN A 106 11.57 -1.79 -11.78
CA ASN A 106 10.25 -1.40 -11.27
C ASN A 106 9.93 -1.99 -9.91
N VAL A 107 10.79 -2.88 -9.39
CA VAL A 107 10.62 -3.54 -8.11
C VAL A 107 11.72 -3.09 -7.15
N ILE A 108 11.34 -2.84 -5.90
CA ILE A 108 12.27 -2.89 -4.77
C ILE A 108 11.80 -3.97 -3.81
N PHE A 109 12.73 -4.70 -3.22
CA PHE A 109 12.42 -5.72 -2.22
C PHE A 109 12.68 -5.14 -0.82
N ILE A 110 11.79 -5.45 0.12
CA ILE A 110 12.00 -5.20 1.55
C ILE A 110 12.01 -6.56 2.24
N GLN A 111 13.14 -6.87 2.88
CA GLN A 111 13.36 -8.11 3.61
C GLN A 111 14.33 -7.89 4.77
N GLY A 112 13.95 -8.39 5.96
CA GLY A 112 14.57 -7.97 7.21
C GLY A 112 14.59 -6.45 7.30
N ASP A 113 15.70 -5.88 7.75
CA ASP A 113 15.93 -4.43 7.77
C ASP A 113 16.63 -3.90 6.51
N SER A 114 16.49 -4.61 5.38
CA SER A 114 17.13 -4.25 4.11
C SER A 114 16.12 -3.90 3.03
N ILE A 115 16.52 -2.97 2.17
CA ILE A 115 15.88 -2.63 0.91
C ILE A 115 16.85 -3.02 -0.21
N ILE A 116 16.40 -3.90 -1.10
CA ILE A 116 17.20 -4.39 -2.23
C ILE A 116 16.64 -3.76 -3.51
N ILE A 117 17.53 -3.17 -4.31
CA ILE A 117 17.19 -2.39 -5.49
C ILE A 117 17.97 -2.96 -6.68
N ASN A 118 17.24 -3.34 -7.73
CA ASN A 118 17.79 -3.85 -8.99
C ASN A 118 18.88 -4.91 -8.75
N ASP A 119 18.60 -5.83 -7.83
CA ASP A 119 19.37 -7.07 -7.61
C ASP A 119 20.84 -6.89 -7.21
N LYS A 120 21.26 -5.66 -6.93
CA LYS A 120 22.68 -5.29 -6.78
C LYS A 120 22.94 -4.32 -5.64
N ILE A 121 21.93 -3.54 -5.23
CA ILE A 121 22.11 -2.48 -4.24
C ILE A 121 21.28 -2.80 -3.01
N THR A 122 21.96 -3.01 -1.89
CA THR A 122 21.33 -3.13 -0.58
C THR A 122 21.46 -1.82 0.20
N LYS A 123 20.34 -1.34 0.73
CA LYS A 123 20.27 -0.18 1.65
C LYS A 123 19.58 -0.60 2.93
N PRO A 124 19.95 -0.07 4.11
CA PRO A 124 19.16 -0.28 5.31
C PRO A 124 17.77 0.36 5.17
N LEU A 125 16.77 -0.23 5.83
CA LEU A 125 15.39 0.26 5.84
C LEU A 125 15.27 1.69 6.37
N ASP A 126 16.25 2.17 7.15
CA ASP A 126 16.37 3.58 7.55
C ASP A 126 16.39 4.57 6.37
N ASN A 127 16.79 4.12 5.18
CA ASN A 127 16.82 4.96 3.97
C ASN A 127 15.52 4.90 3.15
N ILE A 128 14.43 4.35 3.69
CA ILE A 128 13.19 4.14 2.93
C ILE A 128 12.60 5.43 2.36
N ASP A 129 12.76 6.56 3.04
CA ASP A 129 12.34 7.89 2.56
C ASP A 129 12.96 8.26 1.21
N LYS A 130 14.29 8.17 1.11
CA LYS A 130 15.06 8.49 -0.10
C LYS A 130 14.83 7.44 -1.17
N VAL A 131 14.73 6.17 -0.78
CA VAL A 131 14.53 5.07 -1.72
C VAL A 131 13.15 5.14 -2.35
N LEU A 132 12.07 5.31 -1.58
CA LEU A 132 10.71 5.43 -2.12
C LEU A 132 10.58 6.65 -3.03
N LYS A 133 11.13 7.79 -2.63
CA LYS A 133 11.09 9.01 -3.44
C LYS A 133 11.76 8.80 -4.79
N LYS A 134 12.95 8.21 -4.80
CA LYS A 134 13.64 7.87 -6.04
C LYS A 134 12.86 6.84 -6.84
N HIS A 135 12.38 5.78 -6.20
CA HIS A 135 11.75 4.66 -6.88
C HIS A 135 10.43 5.05 -7.56
N ILE A 136 9.52 5.70 -6.84
CA ILE A 136 8.16 6.03 -7.32
C ILE A 136 8.20 7.24 -8.26
N LEU A 137 8.98 8.28 -7.94
CA LEU A 137 9.00 9.53 -8.71
C LEU A 137 10.08 9.56 -9.80
N ASN A 138 10.75 8.44 -10.07
CA ASN A 138 11.84 8.37 -11.04
C ASN A 138 11.41 8.79 -12.45
N ASN A 139 10.25 8.28 -12.88
CA ASN A 139 9.73 8.41 -14.24
C ASN A 139 10.78 8.13 -15.32
N GLY A 140 11.56 7.05 -15.14
CA GLY A 140 12.55 6.56 -16.10
C GLY A 140 13.88 7.32 -16.16
N LYS A 141 14.12 8.29 -15.27
CA LYS A 141 15.34 9.13 -15.29
C LYS A 141 16.61 8.35 -14.88
N ASP A 142 16.54 7.59 -13.80
CA ASP A 142 17.61 6.72 -13.34
C ASP A 142 17.27 5.27 -13.72
N PRO A 143 18.08 4.58 -14.53
CA PRO A 143 17.78 3.22 -14.98
C PRO A 143 17.73 2.19 -13.84
N LYS A 144 18.22 2.53 -12.64
CA LYS A 144 18.16 1.68 -11.44
C LYS A 144 16.79 1.66 -10.77
N TYR A 145 15.88 2.55 -11.17
CA TYR A 145 14.58 2.76 -10.53
C TYR A 145 13.44 2.72 -11.56
N SER A 146 12.21 2.80 -11.07
CA SER A 146 11.04 2.50 -11.88
C SER A 146 10.89 3.40 -13.11
N THR A 147 10.37 2.86 -14.18
CA THR A 147 10.04 3.59 -15.41
C THR A 147 8.97 4.65 -15.23
N SER A 148 8.03 4.41 -14.32
CA SER A 148 6.85 5.25 -14.13
C SER A 148 6.27 5.01 -12.74
N ILE A 149 5.49 5.99 -12.27
CA ILE A 149 4.75 5.90 -11.02
C ILE A 149 3.87 4.64 -10.99
N GLU A 150 3.19 4.35 -12.10
CA GLU A 150 2.23 3.24 -12.19
C GLU A 150 2.90 1.86 -12.34
N GLU A 151 4.17 1.78 -12.70
CA GLU A 151 4.92 0.51 -12.71
C GLU A 151 5.62 0.22 -11.37
N SER A 152 5.90 1.23 -10.54
CA SER A 152 6.63 1.07 -9.27
C SER A 152 5.91 0.14 -8.28
N ILE A 153 6.62 -0.85 -7.72
CA ILE A 153 6.05 -1.81 -6.76
C ILE A 153 7.08 -2.22 -5.70
N ILE A 154 6.60 -2.41 -4.47
CA ILE A 154 7.40 -2.95 -3.38
C ILE A 154 7.05 -4.41 -3.20
N PHE A 155 8.05 -5.28 -3.26
CA PHE A 155 7.93 -6.67 -2.86
C PHE A 155 8.31 -6.78 -1.39
N TYR A 156 7.40 -7.28 -0.56
CA TYR A 156 7.59 -7.38 0.87
C TYR A 156 7.64 -8.85 1.27
N HIS A 157 8.79 -9.27 1.80
CA HIS A 157 9.02 -10.61 2.31
C HIS A 157 9.68 -10.53 3.69
N GLN A 158 9.33 -11.45 4.59
CA GLN A 158 10.07 -11.64 5.84
C GLN A 158 10.22 -13.13 6.12
N ASP A 159 11.17 -13.48 7.00
CA ASP A 159 11.22 -14.84 7.54
C ASP A 159 9.87 -15.19 8.20
N SER A 160 9.43 -16.45 8.07
CA SER A 160 8.15 -16.91 8.62
C SER A 160 7.97 -16.62 10.11
N SER A 161 9.07 -16.61 10.88
CA SER A 161 9.09 -16.34 12.32
C SER A 161 9.12 -14.86 12.68
N PHE A 162 9.29 -13.97 11.69
CA PHE A 162 9.36 -12.53 11.88
C PHE A 162 8.09 -11.99 12.52
N LYS A 163 8.22 -11.33 13.67
CA LYS A 163 7.09 -11.03 14.57
C LYS A 163 6.15 -10.00 13.95
N SER A 164 4.84 -10.16 14.20
CA SER A 164 3.81 -9.24 13.72
C SER A 164 4.04 -7.79 14.18
N GLN A 165 4.55 -7.59 15.40
CA GLN A 165 4.88 -6.24 15.89
C GLN A 165 5.99 -5.59 15.07
N ASP A 166 6.96 -6.37 14.58
CA ASP A 166 8.05 -5.86 13.77
C ASP A 166 7.59 -5.59 12.32
N ILE A 167 6.68 -6.41 11.77
CA ILE A 167 5.96 -6.10 10.51
C ILE A 167 5.25 -4.75 10.64
N LYS A 168 4.47 -4.56 11.71
CA LYS A 168 3.75 -3.30 11.97
C LYS A 168 4.69 -2.10 12.01
N LYS A 169 5.84 -2.22 12.69
CA LYS A 169 6.86 -1.15 12.72
C LYS A 169 7.39 -0.83 11.33
N GLN A 170 7.67 -1.83 10.50
CA GLN A 170 8.15 -1.60 9.14
C GLN A 170 7.10 -0.93 8.26
N LEU A 171 5.85 -1.39 8.30
CA LEU A 171 4.75 -0.79 7.55
C LEU A 171 4.43 0.64 8.01
N LEU A 172 4.56 0.94 9.30
CA LEU A 172 4.48 2.31 9.81
C LEU A 172 5.58 3.20 9.23
N LYS A 173 6.81 2.70 9.19
CA LYS A 173 7.95 3.45 8.64
C LYS A 173 7.79 3.74 7.14
N ILE A 174 7.35 2.74 6.38
CA ILE A 174 7.00 2.88 4.96
C ILE A 174 5.86 3.90 4.79
N SER A 175 4.81 3.80 5.61
CA SER A 175 3.66 4.72 5.62
C SER A 175 4.09 6.17 5.82
N TYR A 176 4.91 6.43 6.84
CA TYR A 176 5.38 7.78 7.14
C TYR A 176 6.26 8.34 6.03
N ALA A 177 7.20 7.54 5.52
CA ALA A 177 8.03 7.94 4.38
C ALA A 177 7.20 8.30 3.15
N PHE A 178 6.19 7.49 2.84
CA PHE A 178 5.30 7.74 1.72
C PHE A 178 4.35 8.93 1.95
N HIS A 179 3.86 9.12 3.18
CA HIS A 179 2.99 10.25 3.52
C HIS A 179 3.69 11.60 3.31
N GLU A 180 4.97 11.71 3.70
CA GLU A 180 5.76 12.92 3.41
C GLU A 180 5.88 13.20 1.90
N MET A 181 5.97 12.15 1.08
CA MET A 181 5.92 12.30 -0.38
C MET A 181 4.53 12.72 -0.87
N ARG A 182 3.47 12.16 -0.30
CA ARG A 182 2.08 12.47 -0.68
C ARG A 182 1.71 13.91 -0.39
N LYS A 183 2.24 14.53 0.68
CA LYS A 183 2.02 15.97 0.98
C LYS A 183 2.32 16.90 -0.20
N THR A 184 3.30 16.55 -1.05
CA THR A 184 3.68 17.35 -2.21
C THR A 184 3.07 16.90 -3.53
N ASN A 185 2.61 15.65 -3.64
CA ASN A 185 2.11 15.06 -4.89
C ASN A 185 0.60 14.75 -4.87
N GLY A 186 -0.06 14.84 -3.71
CA GLY A 186 -1.44 14.42 -3.50
C GLY A 186 -1.67 12.94 -3.81
N ASP A 187 -2.93 12.56 -4.02
CA ASP A 187 -3.31 11.16 -4.34
C ASP A 187 -2.90 10.71 -5.76
N SER A 188 -2.16 11.54 -6.52
CA SER A 188 -1.65 11.19 -7.85
C SER A 188 -0.59 10.09 -7.83
N ILE A 189 -0.04 9.72 -6.67
CA ILE A 189 0.95 8.65 -6.52
C ILE A 189 0.36 7.47 -5.72
N PRO A 190 0.49 6.21 -6.18
CA PRO A 190 0.05 5.04 -5.45
C PRO A 190 1.24 4.40 -4.69
N LEU A 191 0.97 3.83 -3.51
CA LEU A 191 1.93 2.93 -2.85
C LEU A 191 1.53 1.48 -3.09
N LYS A 192 2.06 0.87 -4.15
CA LYS A 192 1.75 -0.54 -4.49
C LYS A 192 2.71 -1.47 -3.76
N MET A 193 2.16 -2.47 -3.08
CA MET A 193 2.94 -3.48 -2.37
C MET A 193 2.41 -4.88 -2.72
N LYS A 194 3.30 -5.87 -2.81
CA LYS A 194 2.98 -7.28 -3.00
C LYS A 194 3.64 -8.09 -1.89
N LEU A 195 2.88 -8.94 -1.21
CA LEU A 195 3.44 -9.95 -0.32
C LEU A 195 4.14 -11.02 -1.14
N GLN A 196 5.31 -11.46 -0.70
CA GLN A 196 6.09 -12.52 -1.34
C GLN A 196 6.27 -13.69 -0.38
N ASP A 197 6.01 -14.90 -0.87
CA ASP A 197 6.20 -16.15 -0.14
C ASP A 197 7.67 -16.51 0.03
N TYR A 198 8.51 -16.09 -0.91
CA TYR A 198 9.94 -16.33 -0.90
C TYR A 198 10.70 -15.02 -0.82
N GLY A 199 11.83 -15.08 -0.13
CA GLY A 199 12.75 -13.98 -0.05
C GLY A 199 13.47 -13.71 -1.36
N TYR A 200 14.04 -12.52 -1.45
CA TYR A 200 14.98 -12.22 -2.50
C TYR A 200 16.20 -13.13 -2.37
N ILE A 201 16.55 -13.82 -3.46
CA ILE A 201 17.74 -14.66 -3.55
C ILE A 201 18.65 -14.03 -4.60
N TYR A 202 19.84 -13.63 -4.18
CA TYR A 202 20.88 -13.22 -5.12
C TYR A 202 21.46 -14.47 -5.78
N VAL A 203 21.37 -14.56 -7.11
CA VAL A 203 22.03 -15.60 -7.89
C VAL A 203 23.25 -14.95 -8.53
N GLU A 204 24.44 -15.41 -8.15
CA GLU A 204 25.68 -15.00 -8.82
C GLU A 204 25.65 -15.42 -10.28
N GLU A 205 26.02 -14.50 -11.17
CA GLU A 205 26.20 -14.83 -12.59
C GLU A 205 27.27 -15.94 -12.70
N PRO A 206 27.01 -17.01 -13.46
CA PRO A 206 27.99 -18.06 -13.63
C PRO A 206 29.27 -17.47 -14.25
N PRO A 207 30.47 -17.94 -13.85
CA PRO A 207 31.71 -17.44 -14.41
C PRO A 207 31.71 -17.65 -15.92
N ILE A 208 32.12 -16.62 -16.67
CA ILE A 208 32.28 -16.70 -18.13
C ILE A 208 33.33 -17.79 -18.40
N PRO A 209 33.04 -18.80 -19.25
CA PRO A 209 34.04 -19.79 -19.63
C PRO A 209 35.26 -19.08 -20.22
N ILE A 210 36.45 -19.41 -19.71
CA ILE A 210 37.71 -18.98 -20.31
C ILE A 210 37.89 -19.86 -21.56
N GLU A 211 37.89 -19.25 -22.75
CA GLU A 211 38.22 -19.92 -24.02
C GLU A 211 39.69 -20.37 -24.07
#